data_AF-A0A9J6F7T0-F1
#
_entry.id   AF-A0A9J6F7T0-F1
#
_cell.length_a   1.000
_cell.length_b   1.000
_cell.length_c   1.000
_cell.angle_alpha   90.00
_cell.angle_beta   90.00
_cell.angle_gamma   90.00
#
_symmetry.space_group_name_H-M   'P 1'
#
loop_
_entity.id
_entity.type
_entity.pdbx_description
1 polymer ?
#
loop_
_entity_poly.entity_id
_entity_poly.type
_entity_poly.pdbx_seq_one_letter_code
_entity_poly.pdbx_strand_id
1 'polypeptide(L)'
;MTVVFLQFPGIIAEEQLRFFHRSAADTTEYSWQCILLRLSKLQTKRPMPDNLRVLGNGFLPEKVALVLKNGPRFSVVPTVSAYELLALNRGVSRSADEENRERCLLQCADSLLRNRRNDHPELTTGGVVSYFKEHELSLLQTDKEDGFVVMSTSSFQDKASSAIMKNFESTTVKASKVKSRAVELCKSFNLANLAKSVLECKKTSLEAFFNVKTHKIDMPFRSIVTENGP
;
A
#
# COMPACT_ATOMS: atom_id res chain seq x y z
N MET A 1 -4.06 -64.78 20.73
CA MET A 1 -3.13 -64.21 19.74
C MET A 1 -3.00 -62.73 20.07
N THR A 2 -1.96 -62.34 20.79
CA THR A 2 -1.83 -61.00 21.39
C THR A 2 -1.05 -60.13 20.43
N VAL A 3 -1.69 -59.11 19.86
CA VAL A 3 -1.03 -58.12 19.00
C VAL A 3 -0.31 -57.12 19.89
N VAL A 4 1.02 -57.14 19.85
CA VAL A 4 1.87 -56.14 20.49
C VAL A 4 1.95 -54.93 19.56
N PHE A 5 1.27 -53.84 19.93
CA PHE A 5 1.49 -52.54 19.29
C PHE A 5 2.86 -52.02 19.72
N LEU A 6 3.81 -51.97 18.79
CA LEU A 6 5.05 -51.21 18.95
C LEU A 6 4.69 -49.72 18.99
N GLN A 7 4.61 -49.15 20.20
CA GLN A 7 4.60 -47.70 20.38
C GLN A 7 5.93 -47.17 19.87
N PHE A 8 5.93 -46.60 18.66
CA PHE A 8 7.00 -45.72 18.23
C PHE A 8 7.11 -44.57 19.23
N PRO A 9 8.29 -44.25 19.79
CA PRO A 9 8.42 -43.18 20.75
C PRO A 9 8.10 -41.86 20.05
N GLY A 10 6.97 -41.23 20.39
CA GLY A 10 6.55 -39.96 19.78
C GLY A 10 7.61 -38.85 19.88
N ILE A 11 8.50 -38.97 20.86
CA ILE A 11 9.67 -38.09 21.06
C ILE A 11 10.62 -38.11 19.85
N ILE A 12 10.89 -39.28 19.26
CA ILE A 12 11.79 -39.40 18.11
C ILE A 12 11.15 -38.77 16.86
N ALA A 13 9.83 -38.94 16.69
CA ALA A 13 9.10 -38.33 15.59
C ALA A 13 9.05 -36.79 15.70
N GLU A 14 8.94 -36.27 16.92
CA GLU A 14 8.89 -34.83 17.19
C GLU A 14 10.27 -34.15 17.02
N GLU A 15 11.35 -34.82 17.40
CA GLU A 15 12.72 -34.36 17.14
C GLU A 15 13.05 -34.36 15.64
N GLN A 16 12.68 -35.43 14.94
CA GLN A 16 12.82 -35.52 13.48
C GLN A 16 12.03 -34.41 12.78
N LEU A 17 10.79 -34.16 13.20
CA LEU A 17 9.96 -33.10 12.63
C LEU A 17 10.56 -31.70 12.84
N ARG A 18 11.09 -31.41 14.03
CA ARG A 18 11.80 -30.15 14.31
C ARG A 18 13.06 -29.99 13.47
N PHE A 19 13.82 -31.08 13.28
CA PHE A 19 14.98 -31.10 12.41
C PHE A 19 14.61 -30.81 10.95
N PHE A 20 13.56 -31.44 10.43
CA PHE A 20 13.07 -31.19 9.07
C PHE A 20 12.59 -29.75 8.89
N HIS A 21 11.88 -29.17 9.86
CA HIS A 21 11.46 -27.77 9.79
C HIS A 21 12.63 -26.79 9.79
N ARG A 22 13.65 -27.00 10.65
CA ARG A 22 14.87 -26.16 10.64
C ARG A 22 15.61 -26.27 9.31
N SER A 23 15.82 -27.50 8.82
CA SER A 23 16.51 -27.75 7.56
C SER A 23 15.77 -27.15 6.35
N ALA A 24 14.44 -27.27 6.33
CA ALA A 24 13.61 -26.65 5.29
C ALA A 24 13.67 -25.12 5.35
N ALA A 25 13.63 -24.52 6.55
CA ALA A 25 13.76 -23.07 6.72
C ALA A 25 15.12 -22.57 6.24
N ASP A 26 16.21 -23.22 6.66
CA ASP A 26 17.58 -22.84 6.28
C ASP A 26 17.82 -22.97 4.78
N THR A 27 17.31 -24.04 4.17
CA THR A 27 17.43 -24.28 2.72
C THR A 27 16.60 -23.28 1.92
N THR A 28 15.41 -22.91 2.43
CA THR A 28 14.55 -21.91 1.80
C THR A 28 15.18 -20.53 1.88
N GLU A 29 15.70 -20.14 3.05
CA GLU A 29 16.39 -18.86 3.26
C GLU A 29 17.63 -18.75 2.37
N TYR A 30 18.47 -19.79 2.31
CA TYR A 30 19.64 -19.82 1.43
C TYR A 30 19.26 -19.69 -0.05
N SER A 31 18.23 -20.43 -0.48
CA SER A 31 17.71 -20.34 -1.85
C SER A 31 17.18 -18.94 -2.15
N TRP A 32 16.50 -18.32 -1.19
CA TRP A 32 15.98 -16.96 -1.31
C TRP A 32 17.09 -15.92 -1.42
N GLN A 33 18.15 -16.03 -0.62
CA GLN A 33 19.32 -15.14 -0.70
C GLN A 33 20.03 -15.27 -2.05
N CYS A 34 20.18 -16.49 -2.58
CA CYS A 34 20.74 -16.73 -3.90
C CYS A 34 19.89 -16.13 -5.03
N ILE A 35 18.56 -16.19 -4.91
CA ILE A 35 17.63 -15.56 -5.85
C ILE A 35 17.72 -14.03 -5.73
N LEU A 36 17.68 -13.47 -4.52
CA LEU A 36 17.76 -12.02 -4.27
C LEU A 36 19.06 -11.40 -4.79
N LEU A 37 20.20 -12.08 -4.62
CA LEU A 37 21.50 -11.66 -5.17
C LEU A 37 21.54 -11.69 -6.71
N ARG A 38 20.72 -12.52 -7.34
CA ARG A 38 20.54 -12.53 -8.81
C ARG A 38 19.53 -11.47 -9.26
N LEU A 39 18.48 -11.23 -8.48
CA LEU A 39 17.46 -10.21 -8.75
C LEU A 39 18.02 -8.78 -8.63
N SER A 40 18.93 -8.52 -7.68
CA SER A 40 19.60 -7.23 -7.56
C SER A 40 20.45 -6.89 -8.80
N LYS A 41 21.06 -7.91 -9.43
CA LYS A 41 21.79 -7.79 -10.70
C LYS A 41 20.86 -7.67 -11.92
N LEU A 42 19.60 -8.08 -11.78
CA LEU A 42 18.53 -7.91 -12.77
C LEU A 42 17.76 -6.59 -12.60
N GLN A 43 18.15 -5.72 -11.65
CA GLN A 43 17.81 -4.30 -11.69
C GLN A 43 18.62 -3.57 -12.77
N THR A 44 18.75 -4.19 -13.95
CA THR A 44 19.10 -3.45 -15.15
C THR A 44 18.08 -2.35 -15.30
N LYS A 45 18.58 -1.11 -15.42
CA LYS A 45 17.81 0.11 -15.67
C LYS A 45 16.77 -0.19 -16.75
N ARG A 46 15.53 -0.53 -16.35
CA ARG A 46 14.44 -0.66 -17.31
C ARG A 46 14.36 0.71 -17.99
N PRO A 47 14.27 0.78 -19.33
CA PRO A 47 13.95 2.05 -19.98
C PRO A 47 12.68 2.55 -19.29
N MET A 48 12.82 3.70 -18.64
CA MET A 48 11.77 4.27 -17.80
C MET A 48 10.59 4.52 -18.74
N PRO A 49 9.48 3.78 -18.63
CA PRO A 49 8.38 3.99 -19.54
C PRO A 49 7.86 5.41 -19.31
N ASP A 50 7.50 6.11 -20.40
CA ASP A 50 7.07 7.52 -20.36
C ASP A 50 5.65 7.61 -19.78
N ASN A 51 5.55 7.28 -18.50
CA ASN A 51 4.32 7.05 -17.75
C ASN A 51 3.80 8.33 -17.10
N LEU A 52 4.46 9.46 -17.31
CA LEU A 52 4.07 10.77 -16.80
C LEU A 52 3.53 11.63 -17.93
N ARG A 53 2.23 11.93 -17.88
CA ARG A 53 1.61 12.87 -18.84
C ARG A 53 1.23 14.17 -18.13
N VAL A 54 1.63 15.29 -18.71
CA VAL A 54 1.27 16.62 -18.21
C VAL A 54 0.21 17.20 -19.13
N LEU A 55 -0.95 17.53 -18.58
CA LEU A 55 -2.05 18.13 -19.32
C LEU A 55 -2.09 19.63 -19.05
N GLY A 56 -1.98 20.42 -20.12
CA GLY A 56 -1.93 21.88 -20.09
C GLY A 56 -0.49 22.43 -20.10
N ASN A 57 -0.35 23.71 -19.73
CA ASN A 57 0.92 24.46 -19.79
C ASN A 57 1.77 24.33 -18.52
N GLY A 58 1.52 23.32 -17.67
CA GLY A 58 2.23 23.15 -16.41
C GLY A 58 3.67 22.69 -16.64
N PHE A 59 4.62 23.33 -15.97
CA PHE A 59 6.02 22.86 -15.95
C PHE A 59 6.26 22.00 -14.70
N LEU A 60 6.93 20.86 -14.89
CA LEU A 60 7.36 19.99 -13.80
C LEU A 60 8.88 20.01 -13.71
N PRO A 61 9.45 20.33 -12.54
CA PRO A 61 10.88 20.24 -12.30
C PRO A 61 11.35 18.81 -12.55
N GLU A 62 12.53 18.65 -13.14
CA GLU A 62 13.10 17.35 -13.50
C GLU A 62 13.17 16.39 -12.30
N LYS A 63 13.47 16.92 -11.11
CA LYS A 63 13.47 16.15 -9.86
C LYS A 63 12.10 15.56 -9.52
N VAL A 64 11.03 16.34 -9.68
CA VAL A 64 9.65 15.90 -9.42
C VAL A 64 9.20 14.91 -10.48
N ALA A 65 9.50 15.20 -11.75
CA ALA A 65 9.19 14.31 -12.85
C ALA A 65 9.88 12.94 -12.69
N LEU A 66 11.13 12.90 -12.21
CA LEU A 66 11.87 11.67 -11.99
C LEU A 66 11.20 10.79 -10.92
N VAL A 67 10.65 11.37 -9.84
CA VAL A 67 9.91 10.59 -8.83
C VAL A 67 8.64 10.00 -9.44
N LEU A 68 7.86 10.83 -10.14
CA LEU A 68 6.57 10.43 -10.68
C LEU A 68 6.71 9.40 -11.81
N LYS A 69 7.77 9.48 -12.61
CA LYS A 69 8.05 8.49 -13.66
C LYS A 69 8.26 7.08 -13.13
N ASN A 70 8.61 6.91 -11.85
CA ASN A 70 8.71 5.56 -11.26
C ASN A 70 7.34 4.88 -11.11
N GLY A 71 6.25 5.63 -11.22
CA GLY A 71 4.88 5.13 -11.18
C GLY A 71 4.30 4.98 -9.77
N PRO A 72 3.01 4.62 -9.67
CA PRO A 72 2.25 4.61 -8.41
C PRO A 72 2.64 3.46 -7.48
N ARG A 73 3.28 2.41 -8.01
CA ARG A 73 3.79 1.28 -7.21
C ARG A 73 5.18 1.52 -6.65
N PHE A 74 5.79 2.65 -6.99
CA PHE A 74 7.10 3.01 -6.47
C PHE A 74 6.95 3.62 -5.08
N SER A 75 7.46 2.89 -4.10
CA SER A 75 7.58 3.39 -2.73
C SER A 75 8.96 3.99 -2.55
N VAL A 76 9.02 5.23 -2.05
CA VAL A 76 10.26 5.79 -1.52
C VAL A 76 10.59 5.05 -0.23
N VAL A 77 11.86 4.71 -0.03
CA VAL A 77 12.31 4.06 1.20
C VAL A 77 11.96 4.98 2.38
N PRO A 78 11.23 4.51 3.41
CA PRO A 78 10.85 5.36 4.52
C PRO A 78 12.10 5.85 5.27
N THR A 79 12.12 7.13 5.59
CA THR A 79 13.13 7.80 6.40
C THR A 79 12.96 7.42 7.87
N VAL A 80 13.31 6.18 8.20
CA VAL A 80 13.36 5.72 9.59
C VAL A 80 14.75 5.99 10.13
N SER A 81 14.83 6.62 11.31
CA SER A 81 16.11 6.87 11.97
C SER A 81 16.75 5.56 12.46
N ALA A 82 18.06 5.58 12.68
CA ALA A 82 18.78 4.40 13.16
C ALA A 82 18.26 3.89 14.53
N TYR A 83 17.84 4.80 15.42
CA TYR A 83 17.32 4.43 16.74
C TYR A 83 15.91 3.82 16.65
N GLU A 84 15.06 4.31 15.74
CA GLU A 84 13.74 3.72 15.46
C GLU A 84 13.87 2.33 14.84
N LEU A 85 14.82 2.14 13.91
CA LEU A 85 15.10 0.82 13.34
C LEU A 85 15.57 -0.17 14.42
N LEU A 86 16.38 0.29 15.38
CA LEU A 86 16.77 -0.53 16.54
C LEU A 86 15.59 -0.83 17.48
N ALA A 87 14.70 0.14 17.71
CA ALA A 87 13.50 -0.07 18.51
C ALA A 87 12.55 -1.08 17.85
N LEU A 88 12.40 -1.00 16.52
CA LEU A 88 11.60 -1.94 15.73
C LEU A 88 12.22 -3.33 15.74
N ASN A 89 13.55 -3.43 15.57
CA ASN A 89 14.29 -4.68 15.72
C ASN A 89 14.05 -5.32 17.10
N ARG A 90 14.06 -4.53 18.18
CA ARG A 90 13.72 -5.02 19.52
C ARG A 90 12.29 -5.53 19.62
N GLY A 91 11.35 -4.90 18.93
CA GLY A 91 9.97 -5.37 18.84
C GLY A 91 9.87 -6.71 18.12
N VAL A 92 10.45 -6.82 16.93
CA VAL A 92 10.42 -8.05 16.10
C VAL A 92 11.16 -9.20 16.78
N SER A 93 12.32 -8.92 17.39
CA SER A 93 13.11 -9.94 18.07
C SER A 93 12.39 -10.54 19.29
N ARG A 94 11.41 -9.86 19.89
CA ARG A 94 10.57 -10.43 20.95
C ARG A 94 9.61 -11.50 20.45
N SER A 95 9.31 -11.53 19.16
CA SER A 95 8.49 -12.57 18.54
C SER A 95 9.31 -13.79 18.14
N ALA A 96 10.65 -13.72 18.24
CA ALA A 96 11.53 -14.86 18.03
C ALA A 96 11.70 -15.68 19.31
N ASP A 97 11.99 -16.98 19.15
CA ASP A 97 12.29 -17.88 20.25
C ASP A 97 13.47 -17.36 21.09
N GLU A 98 13.48 -17.70 22.37
CA GLU A 98 14.45 -17.17 23.34
C GLU A 98 15.91 -17.45 22.96
N GLU A 99 16.17 -18.59 22.30
CA GLU A 99 17.46 -19.00 21.74
C GLU A 99 17.92 -18.11 20.56
N ASN A 100 16.99 -17.63 19.73
CA ASN A 100 17.30 -16.88 18.50
C ASN A 100 17.19 -15.36 18.67
N ARG A 101 16.52 -14.91 19.74
CA ARG A 101 16.25 -13.49 20.01
C ARG A 101 17.52 -12.63 20.02
N GLU A 102 18.59 -13.08 20.69
CA GLU A 102 19.85 -12.33 20.76
C GLU A 102 20.56 -12.29 19.39
N ARG A 103 20.52 -13.40 18.66
CA ARG A 103 21.04 -13.49 17.29
C ARG A 103 20.32 -12.54 16.34
N CYS A 104 18.99 -12.48 16.40
CA CYS A 104 18.19 -11.55 15.59
C CYS A 104 18.55 -10.09 15.89
N LEU A 105 18.66 -9.73 17.18
CA LEU A 105 19.05 -8.39 17.60
C LEU A 105 20.41 -7.98 17.03
N LEU A 106 21.42 -8.85 17.20
CA LEU A 106 22.79 -8.59 16.78
C LEU A 106 22.92 -8.54 15.26
N GLN A 107 22.31 -9.48 14.52
CA GLN A 107 22.35 -9.50 13.06
C GLN A 107 21.70 -8.26 12.44
N CYS A 108 20.57 -7.82 12.99
CA CYS A 108 19.93 -6.59 12.54
C CYS A 108 20.74 -5.33 12.93
N ALA A 109 21.33 -5.28 14.13
CA ALA A 109 22.19 -4.15 14.53
C ALA A 109 23.45 -4.06 13.65
N ASP A 110 24.08 -5.19 13.36
CA ASP A 110 25.23 -5.28 12.50
C ASP A 110 24.88 -4.90 11.04
N SER A 111 23.72 -5.34 10.55
CA SER A 111 23.19 -4.91 9.25
C SER A 111 22.96 -3.39 9.17
N LEU A 112 22.51 -2.75 10.26
CA LEU A 112 22.34 -1.29 10.33
C LEU A 112 23.68 -0.55 10.35
N LEU A 113 24.70 -1.11 11.02
CA LEU A 113 26.05 -0.53 11.07
C LEU A 113 26.76 -0.61 9.72
N ARG A 114 26.66 -1.75 9.03
CA ARG A 114 27.27 -1.96 7.70
C ARG A 114 26.58 -1.17 6.60
N ASN A 115 25.26 -0.99 6.70
CA ASN A 115 24.45 -0.23 5.75
C ASN A 115 24.13 1.18 6.27
N ARG A 116 25.05 1.84 7.00
CA ARG A 116 24.93 3.27 7.30
C ARG A 116 24.63 3.98 5.99
N ARG A 117 23.40 4.52 5.88
CA ARG A 117 22.87 5.09 4.64
C ARG A 117 23.92 6.03 4.06
N ASN A 118 24.29 5.82 2.80
CA ASN A 118 24.82 6.92 2.00
C ASN A 118 23.71 7.98 2.01
N ASP A 119 24.03 9.19 2.47
CA ASP A 119 23.19 10.37 2.35
C ASP A 119 23.01 10.69 0.86
N HIS A 120 22.26 9.86 0.14
CA HIS A 120 21.76 10.23 -1.16
C HIS A 120 20.74 11.34 -0.92
N PRO A 121 20.77 12.43 -1.69
CA PRO A 121 19.77 13.49 -1.58
C PRO A 121 18.41 12.85 -1.88
N GLU A 122 17.67 12.55 -0.81
CA GLU A 122 16.40 11.86 -0.91
C GLU A 122 15.46 12.72 -1.73
N LEU A 123 14.98 12.14 -2.82
CA LEU A 123 13.80 12.61 -3.52
C LEU A 123 12.62 12.42 -2.56
N THR A 124 12.44 13.37 -1.65
CA THR A 124 11.40 13.29 -0.65
C THR A 124 10.04 13.52 -1.31
N THR A 125 9.10 12.63 -1.04
CA THR A 125 7.70 12.80 -1.42
C THR A 125 7.14 14.12 -0.90
N GLY A 126 7.63 14.61 0.25
CA GLY A 126 7.29 15.91 0.82
C GLY A 126 7.60 17.10 -0.09
N GLY A 127 8.74 17.08 -0.79
CA GLY A 127 9.09 18.12 -1.77
C GLY A 127 8.13 18.14 -2.97
N VAL A 128 7.75 16.95 -3.45
CA VAL A 128 6.75 16.80 -4.53
C VAL A 128 5.39 17.34 -4.09
N VAL A 129 4.92 16.96 -2.90
CA VAL A 129 3.63 17.42 -2.37
C VAL A 129 3.60 18.93 -2.19
N SER A 130 4.70 19.52 -1.69
CA SER A 130 4.79 20.97 -1.48
C SER A 130 4.75 21.70 -2.82
N TYR A 131 5.50 21.24 -3.82
CA TYR A 131 5.47 21.80 -5.17
C TYR A 131 4.07 21.79 -5.79
N PHE A 132 3.35 20.66 -5.67
CA PHE A 132 2.00 20.53 -6.19
C PHE A 132 1.00 21.48 -5.52
N LYS A 133 1.14 21.69 -4.21
CA LYS A 133 0.32 22.66 -3.47
C LYS A 133 0.61 24.10 -3.90
N GLU A 134 1.88 24.45 -4.06
CA GLU A 134 2.31 25.80 -4.46
C GLU A 134 1.86 26.17 -5.88
N HIS A 135 1.85 25.20 -6.80
CA HIS A 135 1.52 25.42 -8.21
C HIS A 135 0.07 25.04 -8.57
N GLU A 136 -0.76 24.76 -7.55
CA GLU A 136 -2.16 24.32 -7.72
C GLU A 136 -2.31 23.18 -8.72
N LEU A 137 -1.41 22.18 -8.63
CA LEU A 137 -1.41 21.01 -9.50
C LEU A 137 -2.12 19.84 -8.81
N SER A 138 -2.82 19.04 -9.62
CA SER A 138 -3.47 17.80 -9.23
C SER A 138 -2.79 16.61 -9.90
N LEU A 139 -2.49 15.58 -9.10
CA LEU A 139 -1.90 14.32 -9.55
C LEU A 139 -3.00 13.26 -9.61
N LEU A 140 -3.18 12.61 -10.76
CA LEU A 140 -4.11 11.50 -10.92
C LEU A 140 -3.41 10.25 -11.43
N GLN A 141 -3.92 9.08 -11.06
CA GLN A 141 -3.44 7.80 -11.60
C GLN A 141 -4.08 7.50 -12.96
N THR A 142 -3.32 6.89 -13.85
CA THR A 142 -3.85 6.34 -15.11
C THR A 142 -4.64 5.05 -14.85
N ASP A 143 -5.73 4.82 -15.59
CA ASP A 143 -6.59 3.63 -15.42
C ASP A 143 -5.88 2.30 -15.78
N LYS A 144 -4.99 2.29 -16.77
CA LYS A 144 -4.35 1.06 -17.28
C LYS A 144 -2.83 1.09 -17.38
N GLU A 145 -2.22 2.28 -17.47
CA GLU A 145 -0.82 2.42 -17.86
C GLU A 145 0.14 2.49 -16.66
N ASP A 146 -0.36 2.26 -15.44
CA ASP A 146 0.41 2.31 -14.18
C ASP A 146 1.32 3.56 -14.11
N GLY A 147 0.77 4.69 -14.51
CA GLY A 147 1.42 5.99 -14.57
C GLY A 147 0.62 7.09 -13.89
N PHE A 148 1.08 8.32 -14.07
CA PHE A 148 0.48 9.51 -13.51
C PHE A 148 0.12 10.54 -14.59
N VAL A 149 -0.95 11.26 -14.32
CA VAL A 149 -1.37 12.45 -15.08
C VAL A 149 -1.32 13.64 -14.16
N VAL A 150 -0.64 14.70 -14.59
CA VAL A 150 -0.59 15.98 -13.87
C VAL A 150 -1.42 17.00 -14.63
N MET A 151 -2.24 17.76 -13.92
CA MET A 151 -3.05 18.85 -14.50
C MET A 151 -3.25 19.98 -13.48
N SER A 152 -3.73 21.13 -13.94
CA SER A 152 -4.15 22.20 -13.02
C SER A 152 -5.36 21.77 -12.19
N THR A 153 -5.48 22.30 -10.98
CA THR A 153 -6.62 22.05 -10.09
C THR A 153 -7.93 22.51 -10.73
N SER A 154 -7.93 23.60 -11.50
CA SER A 154 -9.09 24.04 -12.28
C SER A 154 -9.55 22.98 -13.29
N SER A 155 -8.61 22.47 -14.11
CA SER A 155 -8.89 21.43 -15.11
C SER A 155 -9.39 20.14 -14.45
N PHE A 156 -8.84 19.81 -13.27
CA PHE A 156 -9.30 18.67 -12.48
C PHE A 156 -10.74 18.87 -12.02
N GLN A 157 -11.10 20.03 -11.46
CA GLN A 157 -12.45 20.32 -10.97
C GLN A 157 -13.50 20.26 -12.09
N ASP A 158 -13.19 20.79 -13.27
CA ASP A 158 -14.10 20.77 -14.42
C ASP A 158 -14.35 19.33 -14.91
N LYS A 159 -13.27 18.55 -15.04
CA LYS A 159 -13.36 17.14 -15.46
C LYS A 159 -14.02 16.26 -14.40
N ALA A 160 -13.74 16.50 -13.12
CA ALA A 160 -14.37 15.82 -12.00
C ALA A 160 -15.87 16.12 -11.95
N SER A 161 -16.27 17.39 -12.06
CA SER A 161 -17.67 17.80 -12.09
C SER A 161 -18.41 17.17 -13.26
N SER A 162 -17.81 17.20 -14.45
CA SER A 162 -18.36 16.54 -15.64
C SER A 162 -18.53 15.03 -15.45
N ALA A 163 -17.56 14.37 -14.83
CA ALA A 163 -17.64 12.94 -14.52
C ALA A 163 -18.69 12.63 -13.44
N ILE A 164 -18.89 13.51 -12.47
CA ILE A 164 -19.93 13.35 -11.45
C ILE A 164 -21.30 13.49 -12.10
N MET A 165 -21.56 14.60 -12.79
CA MET A 165 -22.85 14.86 -13.44
C MET A 165 -23.24 13.78 -14.47
N LYS A 166 -22.24 13.15 -15.10
CA LYS A 166 -22.47 12.04 -16.03
C LYS A 166 -22.89 10.73 -15.35
N ASN A 167 -22.37 10.45 -14.15
CA ASN A 167 -22.54 9.15 -13.50
C ASN A 167 -23.49 9.17 -12.31
N PHE A 168 -23.82 10.35 -11.78
CA PHE A 168 -24.64 10.50 -10.58
C PHE A 168 -25.73 11.55 -10.78
N GLU A 169 -26.90 11.27 -10.22
CA GLU A 169 -28.01 12.21 -10.13
C GLU A 169 -27.96 12.95 -8.79
N SER A 170 -28.33 14.24 -8.83
CA SER A 170 -28.44 15.04 -7.60
C SER A 170 -29.64 14.58 -6.79
N THR A 171 -29.42 14.31 -5.50
CA THR A 171 -30.49 13.99 -4.56
C THR A 171 -30.77 15.15 -3.62
N THR A 172 -32.05 15.43 -3.41
CA THR A 172 -32.51 16.43 -2.43
C THR A 172 -32.52 15.87 -1.00
N VAL A 173 -32.41 14.55 -0.86
CA VAL A 173 -32.48 13.87 0.43
C VAL A 173 -31.11 13.87 1.10
N LYS A 174 -31.04 14.42 2.31
CA LYS A 174 -29.83 14.40 3.12
C LYS A 174 -29.48 12.97 3.54
N ALA A 175 -28.22 12.58 3.39
CA ALA A 175 -27.73 11.25 3.78
C ALA A 175 -28.04 10.90 5.25
N SER A 176 -28.05 11.89 6.16
CA SER A 176 -28.44 11.70 7.55
C SER A 176 -29.89 11.23 7.71
N LYS A 177 -30.83 11.74 6.90
CA LYS A 177 -32.22 11.27 6.91
C LYS A 177 -32.34 9.84 6.40
N VAL A 178 -31.57 9.49 5.37
CA VAL A 178 -31.51 8.11 4.86
C VAL A 178 -31.01 7.17 5.95
N LYS A 179 -29.94 7.56 6.66
CA LYS A 179 -29.39 6.81 7.79
C LYS A 179 -30.40 6.61 8.91
N SER A 180 -31.10 7.66 9.34
CA SER A 180 -32.15 7.57 10.37
C SER A 180 -33.26 6.62 9.95
N ARG A 181 -33.74 6.72 8.71
CA ARG A 181 -34.78 5.84 8.16
C ARG A 181 -34.32 4.38 8.07
N ALA A 182 -33.05 4.15 7.72
CA ALA A 182 -32.48 2.80 7.72
C ALA A 182 -32.43 2.19 9.14
N VAL A 183 -32.09 2.99 10.15
CA VAL A 183 -32.12 2.57 11.56
C VAL A 183 -33.55 2.24 12.01
N GLU A 184 -34.53 3.08 11.67
CA GLU A 184 -35.96 2.83 11.96
C GLU A 184 -36.46 1.54 11.31
N LEU A 185 -36.10 1.30 10.05
CA LEU A 185 -36.43 0.08 9.33
C LEU A 185 -35.81 -1.16 10.00
N CYS A 186 -34.55 -1.08 10.40
CA CYS A 186 -33.90 -2.18 11.13
C CYS A 186 -34.63 -2.48 12.45
N LYS A 187 -35.08 -1.44 13.17
CA LYS A 187 -35.86 -1.60 14.41
C LYS A 187 -37.22 -2.24 14.15
N SER A 188 -37.93 -1.87 13.08
CA SER A 188 -39.24 -2.46 12.76
C SER A 188 -39.16 -3.96 12.44
N PHE A 189 -38.00 -4.44 11.97
CA PHE A 189 -37.73 -5.87 11.73
C PHE A 189 -37.05 -6.57 12.90
N ASN A 190 -36.96 -5.95 14.08
CA ASN A 190 -36.26 -6.48 15.26
C ASN A 190 -34.77 -6.79 15.03
N LEU A 191 -34.10 -6.08 14.12
CA LEU A 191 -32.68 -6.23 13.80
C LEU A 191 -31.82 -5.27 14.64
N ALA A 192 -31.83 -5.43 15.97
CA ALA A 192 -31.19 -4.51 16.91
C ALA A 192 -29.67 -4.33 16.68
N ASN A 193 -28.95 -5.41 16.40
CA ASN A 193 -27.50 -5.39 16.15
C ASN A 193 -27.15 -4.62 14.85
N LEU A 194 -27.97 -4.80 13.80
CA LEU A 194 -27.80 -4.09 12.55
C LEU A 194 -28.12 -2.60 12.72
N ALA A 195 -29.21 -2.28 13.42
CA ALA A 195 -29.58 -0.90 13.73
C ALA A 195 -28.44 -0.17 14.47
N LYS A 196 -27.81 -0.84 15.44
CA LYS A 196 -26.64 -0.31 16.17
C LYS A 196 -25.45 -0.11 15.23
N SER A 197 -25.13 -1.10 14.39
CA SER A 197 -24.01 -1.02 13.44
C SER A 197 -24.18 0.13 12.44
N VAL A 198 -25.39 0.31 11.91
CA VAL A 198 -25.73 1.43 11.02
C VAL A 198 -25.55 2.76 11.77
N LEU A 199 -26.06 2.86 13.01
CA LEU A 199 -25.94 4.08 13.82
C LEU A 199 -24.47 4.47 14.06
N GLU A 200 -23.63 3.50 14.38
CA GLU A 200 -22.20 3.67 14.68
C GLU A 200 -21.34 3.96 13.44
N CYS A 201 -21.87 3.74 12.22
CA CYS A 201 -21.14 4.00 10.99
C CYS A 201 -20.78 5.49 10.86
N LYS A 202 -19.49 5.80 10.77
CA LYS A 202 -18.96 7.18 10.75
C LYS A 202 -19.25 7.89 9.43
N LYS A 203 -19.16 7.17 8.31
CA LYS A 203 -19.44 7.70 6.97
C LYS A 203 -20.93 7.53 6.64
N THR A 204 -21.50 8.54 6.00
CA THR A 204 -22.93 8.53 5.58
C THR A 204 -23.11 8.34 4.08
N SER A 205 -22.01 8.36 3.33
CA SER A 205 -21.97 8.17 1.88
C SER A 205 -20.70 7.44 1.49
N LEU A 206 -20.74 6.84 0.31
CA LEU A 206 -19.54 6.37 -0.38
C LEU A 206 -18.73 7.57 -0.90
N GLU A 207 -17.44 7.38 -1.07
CA GLU A 207 -16.55 8.38 -1.64
C GLU A 207 -16.27 8.05 -3.10
N ALA A 208 -16.27 9.07 -3.95
CA ALA A 208 -15.91 8.94 -5.36
C ALA A 208 -14.51 9.51 -5.59
N PHE A 209 -13.67 8.76 -6.30
CA PHE A 209 -12.38 9.23 -6.81
C PHE A 209 -12.25 8.89 -8.30
N PHE A 210 -11.18 9.40 -8.94
CA PHE A 210 -11.06 9.38 -10.39
C PHE A 210 -9.71 8.82 -10.86
N ASN A 211 -9.77 7.92 -11.84
CA ASN A 211 -8.63 7.55 -12.67
C ASN A 211 -8.77 8.15 -14.07
N VAL A 212 -7.65 8.42 -14.74
CA VAL A 212 -7.66 9.01 -16.09
C VAL A 212 -7.54 7.92 -17.15
N LYS A 213 -8.47 7.90 -18.13
CA LYS A 213 -8.40 7.02 -19.29
C LYS A 213 -7.49 7.60 -20.38
N THR A 214 -6.19 7.40 -20.25
CA THR A 214 -5.16 7.94 -21.16
C THR A 214 -5.18 7.40 -22.60
N HIS A 215 -5.90 6.29 -22.84
CA HIS A 215 -6.09 5.66 -24.16
C HIS A 215 -7.27 6.26 -24.95
N LYS A 216 -7.92 7.31 -24.45
CA LYS A 216 -9.02 8.03 -25.12
C LYS A 216 -8.59 9.47 -25.38
N ILE A 217 -9.02 10.03 -26.50
CA ILE A 217 -8.60 11.36 -26.99
C ILE A 217 -8.80 12.44 -25.93
N ASP A 218 -9.99 12.51 -25.31
CA ASP A 218 -10.31 13.55 -24.32
C ASP A 218 -9.80 13.25 -22.90
N MET A 219 -9.17 12.08 -22.72
CA MET A 219 -8.70 11.57 -21.43
C MET A 219 -9.75 11.73 -20.31
N PRO A 220 -10.93 11.11 -20.46
CA PRO A 220 -12.02 11.26 -19.52
C PRO A 220 -11.70 10.57 -18.19
N PHE A 221 -12.32 11.07 -17.13
CA PHE A 221 -12.23 10.44 -15.82
C PHE A 221 -13.12 9.20 -15.75
N ARG A 222 -12.58 8.15 -15.13
CA ARG A 222 -13.33 7.01 -14.65
C ARG A 222 -13.65 7.25 -13.19
N SER A 223 -14.92 7.47 -12.88
CA SER A 223 -15.40 7.53 -11.50
C SER A 223 -15.32 6.14 -10.87
N ILE A 224 -14.74 6.07 -9.68
CA ILE A 224 -14.63 4.87 -8.87
C ILE A 224 -15.26 5.20 -7.52
N VAL A 225 -16.17 4.34 -7.06
CA VAL A 225 -16.91 4.52 -5.80
C VAL A 225 -16.43 3.48 -4.81
N THR A 226 -16.10 3.92 -3.60
CA THR A 226 -15.51 3.09 -2.55
C THR A 226 -16.01 3.50 -1.17
N GLU A 227 -16.03 2.54 -0.25
CA GLU A 227 -16.31 2.76 1.18
C GLU A 227 -15.08 3.30 1.92
N ASN A 228 -13.88 2.91 1.46
CA ASN A 228 -12.62 3.10 2.18
C ASN A 228 -11.77 4.29 1.70
N GLY A 229 -12.21 4.98 0.64
CA GLY A 229 -11.41 6.02 -0.02
C GLY A 229 -10.35 5.44 -0.99
N PRO A 230 -9.61 6.32 -1.69
CA PRO A 230 -8.48 5.95 -2.54
C PRO A 230 -7.26 5.48 -1.76
#